data_AF-A0A954KL24-F1
#
_entry.id   AF-A0A954KL24-F1
#
_cell.length_a   1.000
_cell.length_b   1.000
_cell.length_c   1.000
_cell.angle_alpha   90.00
_cell.angle_beta   90.00
_cell.angle_gamma   90.00
#
_symmetry.space_group_name_H-M   'P 1'
#
loop_
_entity.id
_entity.type
_entity.pdbx_description
1 polymer ?
#
loop_
_entity_poly.entity_id
_entity_poly.type
_entity_poly.pdbx_seq_one_letter_code
_entity_poly.pdbx_strand_id
1 'polypeptide(L)'
;MTRDSEDLNNRLQREFTQRDSGRRGRSTESSGSTGAEHLPVKAEVVATPVERASVPAGSDISEEQLGLINRMRLRNAESAHQLEKARLAYRTEMQLIQHQAEAAIRESKAFWDAKSVEVAESIKTYVQSTIRALEIDRLDSRNADLQRAYEAATAAMERARASSMPEVMKDRLIQNILDNFESTLERIQNDTIVARYDLD
;
A
#
# COMPACT_ATOMS: atom_id res chain seq x y z
N MET A 1 10.74 1.85 25.24
CA MET A 1 9.84 2.92 24.77
C MET A 1 8.94 2.44 23.63
N THR A 2 8.34 1.24 23.73
CA THR A 2 7.57 0.59 22.65
C THR A 2 6.12 0.28 23.02
N ARG A 3 5.72 0.54 24.28
CA ARG A 3 4.36 0.26 24.76
C ARG A 3 3.34 1.31 24.27
N ASP A 4 3.75 2.58 24.18
CA ASP A 4 2.85 3.66 23.75
C ASP A 4 2.46 3.57 22.26
N SER A 5 3.31 2.95 21.43
CA SER A 5 3.06 2.75 19.99
C SER A 5 2.07 1.62 19.70
N GLU A 6 2.04 0.58 20.53
CA GLU A 6 1.10 -0.55 20.37
C GLU A 6 -0.34 -0.12 20.74
N ASP A 7 -0.49 0.75 21.74
CA ASP A 7 -1.78 1.30 22.15
C ASP A 7 -2.38 2.24 21.08
N LEU A 8 -1.55 3.00 20.37
CA LEU A 8 -1.98 3.85 19.25
C LEU A 8 -2.48 3.01 18.06
N ASN A 9 -1.80 1.91 17.75
CA ASN A 9 -2.19 1.02 16.65
C ASN A 9 -3.51 0.30 16.95
N ASN A 10 -3.68 -0.14 18.20
CA ASN A 10 -4.93 -0.74 18.66
C ASN A 10 -6.10 0.27 18.67
N ARG A 11 -5.82 1.53 18.97
CA ARG A 11 -6.82 2.61 18.93
C ARG A 11 -7.25 2.94 17.50
N LEU A 12 -6.30 3.01 16.57
CA LEU A 12 -6.57 3.20 15.14
C LEU A 12 -7.41 2.07 14.54
N GLN A 13 -7.08 0.80 14.85
CA GLN A 13 -7.87 -0.35 14.37
C GLN A 13 -9.33 -0.32 14.87
N ARG A 14 -9.57 0.11 16.12
CA ARG A 14 -10.93 0.27 16.66
C ARG A 14 -11.71 1.40 15.97
N GLU A 15 -11.06 2.52 15.65
CA GLU A 15 -11.73 3.63 14.96
C GLU A 15 -12.09 3.28 13.51
N PHE A 16 -11.25 2.52 12.80
CA PHE A 16 -11.56 2.03 11.45
C PHE A 16 -12.73 1.04 11.44
N THR A 17 -12.78 0.11 12.38
CA THR A 17 -13.90 -0.86 12.48
C THR A 17 -15.22 -0.20 12.93
N GLN A 18 -15.18 0.84 13.75
CA GLN A 18 -16.36 1.65 14.07
C GLN A 18 -16.89 2.44 12.87
N ARG A 19 -16.00 2.97 12.01
CA ARG A 19 -16.42 3.68 10.79
C ARG A 19 -17.05 2.74 9.75
N ASP A 20 -16.50 1.55 9.58
CA ASP A 20 -17.00 0.59 8.58
C ASP A 20 -18.32 -0.09 9.02
N SER A 21 -18.51 -0.34 10.31
CA SER A 21 -19.77 -0.88 10.83
C SER A 21 -20.92 0.14 10.78
N GLY A 22 -20.63 1.45 10.93
CA GLY A 22 -21.63 2.51 10.76
C GLY A 22 -22.11 2.72 9.31
N ARG A 23 -21.34 2.26 8.31
CA ARG A 23 -21.66 2.48 6.89
C ARG A 23 -22.41 1.33 6.22
N ARG A 24 -22.46 0.15 6.84
CA ARG A 24 -23.15 -1.05 6.29
C ARG A 24 -24.59 -1.23 6.77
N GLY A 25 -25.10 -0.38 7.65
CA GLY A 25 -26.45 -0.49 8.22
C GLY A 25 -27.54 0.35 7.55
N ARG A 26 -27.26 1.08 6.46
CA ARG A 26 -28.23 2.00 5.83
C ARG A 26 -28.17 1.94 4.31
N SER A 27 -28.61 0.82 3.74
CA SER A 27 -28.85 0.71 2.30
C SER A 27 -30.05 -0.20 2.03
N THR A 28 -31.24 0.34 2.23
CA THR A 28 -32.43 -0.02 1.45
C THR A 28 -33.24 1.26 1.22
N GLU A 29 -33.48 1.53 -0.07
CA GLU A 29 -34.46 2.47 -0.65
C GLU A 29 -33.94 3.76 -1.34
N SER A 30 -34.32 3.82 -2.62
CA SER A 30 -34.53 4.98 -3.50
C SER A 30 -33.36 5.54 -4.33
N SER A 31 -33.43 5.16 -5.61
CA SER A 31 -33.10 5.88 -6.84
C SER A 31 -32.83 7.38 -6.76
N GLY A 32 -31.72 7.77 -7.41
CA GLY A 32 -31.61 8.84 -8.40
C GLY A 32 -32.15 10.23 -8.06
N SER A 33 -31.25 11.20 -7.83
CA SER A 33 -31.42 12.59 -8.28
C SER A 33 -30.12 13.37 -8.10
N THR A 34 -29.75 14.09 -9.14
CA THR A 34 -28.90 15.29 -9.11
C THR A 34 -29.27 16.23 -7.97
N GLY A 35 -28.28 16.85 -7.33
CA GLY A 35 -28.54 17.98 -6.44
C GLY A 35 -27.43 18.22 -5.44
N ALA A 36 -26.85 19.41 -5.49
CA ALA A 36 -25.91 19.93 -4.51
C ALA A 36 -26.51 19.88 -3.10
N GLU A 37 -25.85 19.19 -2.17
CA GLU A 37 -26.16 19.32 -0.74
C GLU A 37 -25.26 20.38 -0.11
N HIS A 38 -25.75 21.61 -0.21
CA HIS A 38 -25.44 22.67 0.73
C HIS A 38 -25.93 22.28 2.12
N LEU A 39 -25.03 22.33 3.12
CA LEU A 39 -25.38 22.33 4.53
C LEU A 39 -26.44 23.42 4.82
N PRO A 40 -27.57 23.13 5.50
CA PRO A 40 -28.49 24.16 5.94
C PRO A 40 -27.94 24.81 7.21
N VAL A 41 -27.06 25.80 7.04
CA VAL A 41 -26.82 26.76 8.12
C VAL A 41 -28.09 27.61 8.22
N LYS A 42 -28.98 27.26 9.15
CA LYS A 42 -29.98 28.19 9.69
C LYS A 42 -29.22 29.31 10.41
N ALA A 43 -28.72 30.26 9.64
CA ALA A 43 -28.45 31.59 10.15
C ALA A 43 -29.82 32.24 10.31
N GLU A 44 -30.30 32.30 11.54
CA GLU A 44 -31.34 33.23 11.92
C GLU A 44 -30.77 34.64 11.72
N VAL A 45 -30.93 35.14 10.49
CA VAL A 45 -30.72 36.56 10.21
C VAL A 45 -31.91 37.23 10.86
N VAL A 46 -31.73 37.61 12.13
CA VAL A 46 -32.47 38.72 12.71
C VAL A 46 -32.19 39.88 11.77
N ALA A 47 -33.10 40.09 10.82
CA ALA A 47 -33.18 41.31 10.06
C ALA A 47 -33.56 42.38 11.09
N THR A 48 -32.54 42.95 11.74
CA THR A 48 -32.69 44.30 12.25
C THR A 48 -33.15 45.10 11.03
N PRO A 49 -34.34 45.72 11.06
CA PRO A 49 -34.69 46.64 10.02
C PRO A 49 -33.57 47.68 10.06
N VAL A 50 -32.84 47.80 8.95
CA VAL A 50 -32.14 49.04 8.69
C VAL A 50 -33.27 50.05 8.64
N GLU A 51 -33.51 50.72 9.76
CA GLU A 51 -34.21 51.98 9.78
C GLU A 51 -33.54 52.79 8.66
N ARG A 52 -34.25 52.89 7.54
CA ARG A 52 -34.03 54.00 6.62
C ARG A 52 -34.27 55.20 7.50
N ALA A 53 -33.18 55.75 8.04
CA ALA A 53 -33.19 57.07 8.63
C ALA A 53 -33.92 57.95 7.62
N SER A 54 -35.15 58.30 7.97
CA SER A 54 -35.96 59.24 7.24
C SER A 54 -35.13 60.51 7.18
N VAL A 55 -34.55 60.78 6.02
CA VAL A 55 -33.91 62.06 5.76
C VAL A 55 -35.04 63.09 5.90
N PRO A 56 -34.99 64.01 6.88
CA PRO A 56 -35.99 65.06 6.95
C PRO A 56 -35.91 65.87 5.65
N ALA A 57 -36.96 65.80 4.85
CA ALA A 57 -37.14 66.67 3.70
C ALA A 57 -37.40 68.08 4.22
N GLY A 58 -36.34 68.88 4.34
CA GLY A 58 -36.42 70.27 4.74
C GLY A 58 -35.37 70.69 5.76
N SER A 59 -34.11 70.77 5.34
CA SER A 59 -33.13 71.66 5.94
C SER A 59 -32.04 71.92 4.89
N ASP A 60 -31.79 73.19 4.60
CA ASP A 60 -30.71 73.62 3.71
C ASP A 60 -29.40 72.95 4.14
N ILE A 61 -28.94 71.99 3.33
CA ILE A 61 -27.68 71.30 3.59
C ILE A 61 -26.58 72.33 3.32
N SER A 62 -25.94 72.85 4.36
CA SER A 62 -24.81 73.75 4.19
C SER A 62 -23.71 73.06 3.37
N GLU A 63 -22.99 73.80 2.52
CA GLU A 63 -21.91 73.26 1.69
C GLU A 63 -20.87 72.45 2.50
N GLU A 64 -20.69 72.79 3.78
CA GLU A 64 -19.82 72.09 4.72
C GLU A 64 -20.31 70.67 5.05
N GLN A 65 -21.62 70.44 5.19
CA GLN A 65 -22.20 69.11 5.44
C GLN A 65 -22.11 68.22 4.19
N LEU A 66 -22.31 68.78 3.00
CA LEU A 66 -22.06 68.08 1.72
C LEU A 66 -20.58 67.72 1.55
N GLY A 67 -19.67 68.61 1.94
CA GLY A 67 -18.23 68.35 1.95
C GLY A 67 -17.84 67.20 2.89
N LEU A 68 -18.45 67.12 4.07
CA LEU A 68 -18.24 66.02 5.02
C LEU A 68 -18.76 64.68 4.48
N ILE A 69 -19.94 64.68 3.86
CA ILE A 69 -20.52 63.48 3.23
C ILE A 69 -19.65 62.99 2.08
N ASN A 70 -19.12 63.89 1.25
CA ASN A 70 -18.22 63.51 0.15
C ASN A 70 -16.89 62.94 0.66
N ARG A 71 -16.31 63.49 1.73
CA ARG A 71 -15.12 62.90 2.38
C ARG A 71 -15.41 61.53 2.98
N MET A 72 -16.58 61.35 3.60
CA MET A 72 -17.02 60.05 4.12
C MET A 72 -17.21 59.02 3.00
N ARG A 73 -17.80 59.41 1.86
CA ARG A 73 -17.94 58.56 0.68
C ARG A 73 -16.59 58.19 0.07
N LEU A 74 -15.65 59.14 -0.02
CA LEU A 74 -14.30 58.86 -0.51
C LEU A 74 -13.55 57.88 0.41
N ARG A 75 -13.61 58.10 1.73
CA ARG A 75 -13.02 57.20 2.74
C ARG A 75 -13.65 55.81 2.72
N ASN A 76 -14.96 55.71 2.49
CA ASN A 76 -15.66 54.43 2.34
C ASN A 76 -15.31 53.72 1.01
N ALA A 77 -15.07 54.46 -0.07
CA ALA A 77 -14.58 53.90 -1.33
C ALA A 77 -13.13 53.39 -1.20
N GLU A 78 -12.28 54.14 -0.51
CA GLU A 78 -10.91 53.72 -0.20
C GLU A 78 -10.87 52.48 0.71
N SER A 79 -11.72 52.42 1.74
CA SER A 79 -11.81 51.24 2.61
C SER A 79 -12.39 50.03 1.87
N ALA A 80 -13.39 50.22 0.99
CA ALA A 80 -13.91 49.16 0.14
C ALA A 80 -12.83 48.61 -0.80
N HIS A 81 -12.04 49.47 -1.44
CA HIS A 81 -10.94 49.05 -2.31
C HIS A 81 -9.83 48.31 -1.53
N GLN A 82 -9.51 48.75 -0.30
CA GLN A 82 -8.58 48.04 0.57
C GLN A 82 -9.10 46.64 0.94
N LEU A 83 -10.39 46.49 1.21
CA LEU A 83 -11.03 45.20 1.47
C LEU A 83 -11.02 44.29 0.24
N GLU A 84 -11.26 44.83 -0.96
CA GLU A 84 -11.16 44.08 -2.21
C GLU A 84 -9.74 43.59 -2.47
N LYS A 85 -8.73 44.44 -2.26
CA LYS A 85 -7.31 44.05 -2.35
C LYS A 85 -6.97 42.95 -1.35
N ALA A 86 -7.43 43.05 -0.11
CA ALA A 86 -7.22 42.02 0.91
C ALA A 86 -7.91 40.70 0.51
N ARG A 87 -9.14 40.74 0.00
CA ARG A 87 -9.85 39.55 -0.51
C ARG A 87 -9.12 38.88 -1.65
N LEU A 88 -8.58 39.65 -2.59
CA LEU A 88 -7.81 39.12 -3.70
C LEU A 88 -6.52 38.46 -3.19
N ALA A 89 -5.79 39.11 -2.28
CA ALA A 89 -4.58 38.56 -1.67
C ALA A 89 -4.86 37.21 -0.98
N TYR A 90 -5.87 37.14 -0.11
CA TYR A 90 -6.24 35.87 0.55
C TYR A 90 -6.68 34.79 -0.44
N ARG A 91 -7.36 35.16 -1.53
CA ARG A 91 -7.74 34.21 -2.57
C ARG A 91 -6.51 33.63 -3.26
N THR A 92 -5.52 34.47 -3.57
CA THR A 92 -4.27 34.01 -4.19
C THR A 92 -3.43 33.15 -3.24
N GLU A 93 -3.37 33.51 -1.96
CA GLU A 93 -2.70 32.71 -0.93
C GLU A 93 -3.38 31.35 -0.75
N MET A 94 -4.71 31.32 -0.73
CA MET A 94 -5.47 30.07 -0.64
C MET A 94 -5.23 29.16 -1.86
N GLN A 95 -5.16 29.72 -3.07
CA GLN A 95 -4.79 28.97 -4.28
C GLN A 95 -3.36 28.45 -4.23
N LEU A 96 -2.42 29.24 -3.72
CA LEU A 96 -1.03 28.81 -3.52
C LEU A 96 -0.98 27.59 -2.59
N ILE A 97 -1.66 27.66 -1.45
CA ILE A 97 -1.72 26.55 -0.47
C ILE A 97 -2.36 25.31 -1.10
N GLN A 98 -3.42 25.48 -1.90
CA GLN A 98 -4.03 24.36 -2.64
C GLN A 98 -3.04 23.70 -3.60
N HIS A 99 -2.33 24.48 -4.41
CA HIS A 99 -1.34 23.92 -5.33
C HIS A 99 -0.17 23.26 -4.60
N GLN A 100 0.26 23.80 -3.46
CA GLN A 100 1.28 23.18 -2.62
C GLN A 100 0.80 21.85 -2.03
N ALA A 101 -0.44 21.80 -1.54
CA ALA A 101 -1.05 20.58 -1.04
C ALA A 101 -1.19 19.51 -2.14
N GLU A 102 -1.65 19.89 -3.32
CA GLU A 102 -1.75 19.00 -4.48
C GLU A 102 -0.37 18.50 -4.96
N ALA A 103 0.64 19.37 -4.94
CA ALA A 103 2.01 18.98 -5.25
C ALA A 103 2.55 17.97 -4.23
N ALA A 104 2.36 18.23 -2.93
CA ALA A 104 2.77 17.31 -1.86
C ALA A 104 2.06 15.95 -1.93
N ILE A 105 0.77 15.93 -2.28
CA ILE A 105 0.03 14.67 -2.48
C ILE A 105 0.60 13.89 -3.66
N ARG A 106 0.89 14.57 -4.78
CA ARG A 106 1.50 13.93 -5.96
C ARG A 106 2.89 13.39 -5.64
N GLU A 107 3.71 14.15 -4.93
CA GLU A 107 5.04 13.73 -4.50
C GLU A 107 4.97 12.53 -3.55
N SER A 108 4.08 12.56 -2.55
CA SER A 108 3.90 11.45 -1.62
C SER A 108 3.46 10.18 -2.35
N LYS A 109 2.53 10.29 -3.30
CA LYS A 109 2.11 9.14 -4.11
C LYS A 109 3.27 8.59 -4.94
N ALA A 110 4.00 9.44 -5.65
CA ALA A 110 5.16 9.03 -6.44
C ALA A 110 6.24 8.36 -5.57
N PHE A 111 6.45 8.87 -4.34
CA PHE A 111 7.36 8.27 -3.37
C PHE A 111 6.92 6.85 -2.97
N TRP A 112 5.63 6.66 -2.64
CA TRP A 112 5.12 5.34 -2.27
C TRP A 112 5.13 4.35 -3.44
N ASP A 113 4.80 4.82 -4.65
CA ASP A 113 4.87 4.00 -5.86
C ASP A 113 6.33 3.55 -6.10
N ALA A 114 7.30 4.48 -6.05
CA ALA A 114 8.72 4.15 -6.18
C ALA A 114 9.21 3.19 -5.09
N LYS A 115 8.80 3.39 -3.83
CA LYS A 115 9.19 2.52 -2.72
C LYS A 115 8.60 1.12 -2.86
N SER A 116 7.37 1.01 -3.35
CA SER A 116 6.73 -0.28 -3.60
C SER A 116 7.48 -1.09 -4.66
N VAL A 117 7.98 -0.43 -5.72
CA VAL A 117 8.79 -1.05 -6.77
C VAL A 117 10.14 -1.52 -6.21
N GLU A 118 10.83 -0.67 -5.44
CA GLU A 118 12.11 -1.03 -4.79
C GLU A 118 11.95 -2.26 -3.87
N VAL A 119 10.88 -2.29 -3.07
CA VAL A 119 10.58 -3.43 -2.20
C VAL A 119 10.29 -4.68 -3.04
N ALA A 120 9.51 -4.58 -4.11
CA ALA A 120 9.22 -5.71 -5.00
C ALA A 120 10.50 -6.28 -5.64
N GLU A 121 11.42 -5.42 -6.08
CA GLU A 121 12.70 -5.85 -6.65
C GLU A 121 13.62 -6.50 -5.61
N SER A 122 13.65 -5.98 -4.38
CA SER A 122 14.43 -6.60 -3.29
C SER A 122 13.90 -7.99 -2.93
N ILE A 123 12.57 -8.15 -2.82
CA ILE A 123 11.92 -9.44 -2.57
C ILE A 123 12.20 -10.40 -3.73
N LYS A 124 12.04 -9.94 -4.97
CA LYS A 124 12.34 -10.76 -6.16
C LYS A 124 13.78 -11.26 -6.14
N THR A 125 14.74 -10.40 -5.84
CA THR A 125 16.16 -10.77 -5.78
C THR A 125 16.43 -11.76 -4.66
N TYR A 126 15.82 -11.57 -3.49
CA TYR A 126 15.92 -12.49 -2.36
C TYR A 126 15.30 -13.86 -2.66
N VAL A 127 14.13 -13.90 -3.27
CA VAL A 127 13.47 -15.15 -3.67
C VAL A 127 14.31 -15.88 -4.73
N GLN A 128 14.86 -15.14 -5.71
CA GLN A 128 15.73 -15.75 -6.71
C GLN A 128 17.04 -16.30 -6.11
N SER A 129 17.65 -15.60 -5.16
CA SER A 129 18.88 -16.08 -4.51
C SER A 129 18.63 -17.30 -3.63
N THR A 130 17.52 -17.31 -2.88
CA THR A 130 17.13 -18.46 -2.04
C THR A 130 16.77 -19.68 -2.87
N ILE A 131 16.04 -19.53 -3.98
CA ILE A 131 15.76 -20.64 -4.90
C ILE A 131 17.07 -21.20 -5.48
N ARG A 132 18.00 -20.33 -5.89
CA ARG A 132 19.32 -20.79 -6.38
C ARG A 132 20.11 -21.54 -5.31
N ALA A 133 20.09 -21.06 -4.08
CA ALA A 133 20.76 -21.74 -2.97
C ALA A 133 20.16 -23.13 -2.71
N LEU A 134 18.82 -23.22 -2.66
CA LEU A 134 18.12 -24.50 -2.48
C LEU A 134 18.39 -25.48 -3.64
N GLU A 135 18.48 -24.98 -4.87
CA GLU A 135 18.81 -25.83 -6.02
C GLU A 135 20.26 -26.34 -5.96
N ILE A 136 21.20 -25.52 -5.51
CA ILE A 136 22.60 -25.94 -5.28
C ILE A 136 22.64 -27.01 -4.19
N ASP A 137 22.04 -26.75 -3.02
CA ASP A 137 22.01 -27.70 -1.90
C ASP A 137 21.38 -29.04 -2.32
N ARG A 138 20.34 -28.98 -3.17
CA ARG A 138 19.70 -30.16 -3.74
C ARG A 138 20.62 -30.92 -4.68
N LEU A 139 21.29 -30.25 -5.61
CA LEU A 139 22.24 -30.89 -6.52
C LEU A 139 23.40 -31.53 -5.74
N ASP A 140 23.88 -30.86 -4.69
CA ASP A 140 24.94 -31.38 -3.82
C ASP A 140 24.46 -32.60 -3.03
N SER A 141 23.26 -32.57 -2.44
CA SER A 141 22.68 -33.74 -1.77
C SER A 141 22.51 -34.92 -2.72
N ARG A 142 22.00 -34.67 -3.94
CA ARG A 142 21.83 -35.70 -4.95
C ARG A 142 23.17 -36.31 -5.36
N ASN A 143 24.19 -35.49 -5.58
CA ASN A 143 25.53 -35.95 -5.93
C ASN A 143 26.14 -36.77 -4.78
N ALA A 144 25.96 -36.34 -3.53
CA ALA A 144 26.41 -37.10 -2.36
C ALA A 144 25.71 -38.46 -2.24
N ASP A 145 24.41 -38.53 -2.50
CA ASP A 145 23.66 -39.79 -2.46
C ASP A 145 24.04 -40.72 -3.62
N LEU A 146 24.27 -40.18 -4.82
CA LEU A 146 24.82 -40.95 -5.94
C LEU A 146 26.18 -41.56 -5.58
N GLN A 147 27.09 -40.75 -5.03
CA GLN A 147 28.41 -41.22 -4.64
C GLN A 147 28.33 -42.33 -3.57
N ARG A 148 27.48 -42.17 -2.55
CA ARG A 148 27.23 -43.22 -1.54
C ARG A 148 26.64 -44.48 -2.17
N ALA A 149 25.73 -44.35 -3.13
CA ALA A 149 25.15 -45.50 -3.82
C ALA A 149 26.23 -46.26 -4.62
N TYR A 150 27.12 -45.54 -5.33
CA TYR A 150 28.26 -46.14 -6.02
C TYR A 150 29.20 -46.87 -5.05
N GLU A 151 29.58 -46.22 -3.94
CA GLU A 151 30.45 -46.81 -2.91
C GLU A 151 29.82 -48.06 -2.27
N ALA A 152 28.52 -48.04 -2.01
CA ALA A 152 27.80 -49.19 -1.47
C ALA A 152 27.72 -50.34 -2.49
N ALA A 153 27.44 -50.03 -3.75
CA ALA A 153 27.36 -51.02 -4.82
C ALA A 153 28.71 -51.69 -5.11
N THR A 154 29.81 -50.91 -5.15
CA THR A 154 31.16 -51.45 -5.34
C THR A 154 31.55 -52.36 -4.16
N ALA A 155 31.31 -51.92 -2.92
CA ALA A 155 31.56 -52.74 -1.74
C ALA A 155 30.72 -54.04 -1.75
N ALA A 156 29.45 -53.98 -2.17
CA ALA A 156 28.60 -55.16 -2.29
C ALA A 156 29.08 -56.12 -3.39
N MET A 157 29.51 -55.60 -4.54
CA MET A 157 30.08 -56.39 -5.63
C MET A 157 31.40 -57.06 -5.23
N GLU A 158 32.28 -56.36 -4.52
CA GLU A 158 33.53 -56.93 -4.01
C GLU A 158 33.26 -58.07 -3.02
N ARG A 159 32.31 -57.89 -2.11
CA ARG A 159 31.87 -58.96 -1.18
C ARG A 159 31.26 -60.15 -1.91
N ALA A 160 30.45 -59.91 -2.95
CA ALA A 160 29.87 -60.97 -3.77
C ALA A 160 30.96 -61.78 -4.49
N ARG A 161 31.97 -61.11 -5.05
CA ARG A 161 33.13 -61.75 -5.71
C ARG A 161 33.99 -62.56 -4.73
N ALA A 162 34.26 -62.02 -3.55
CA ALA A 162 35.06 -62.64 -2.49
C ALA A 162 34.36 -63.80 -1.77
N SER A 163 33.04 -63.94 -1.94
CA SER A 163 32.29 -65.04 -1.33
C SER A 163 32.77 -66.42 -1.83
N SER A 164 32.62 -67.46 -1.01
CA SER A 164 32.96 -68.83 -1.39
C SER A 164 31.85 -69.56 -2.17
N MET A 165 30.89 -68.83 -2.73
CA MET A 165 29.75 -69.40 -3.45
C MET A 165 30.13 -69.98 -4.82
N PRO A 166 29.34 -70.92 -5.36
CA PRO A 166 29.47 -71.38 -6.74
C PRO A 166 29.36 -70.21 -7.73
N GLU A 167 30.12 -70.27 -8.83
CA GLU A 167 30.29 -69.18 -9.80
C GLU A 167 28.95 -68.69 -10.38
N VAL A 168 28.04 -69.63 -10.69
CA VAL A 168 26.68 -69.32 -11.17
C VAL A 168 25.85 -68.52 -10.16
N MET A 169 26.01 -68.78 -8.86
CA MET A 169 25.32 -68.03 -7.80
C MET A 169 25.94 -66.65 -7.60
N LYS A 170 27.27 -66.52 -7.78
CA LYS A 170 27.96 -65.22 -7.76
C LYS A 170 27.45 -64.32 -8.88
N ASP A 171 27.36 -64.85 -10.10
CA ASP A 171 26.89 -64.09 -11.25
C ASP A 171 25.44 -63.61 -11.05
N ARG A 172 24.57 -64.48 -10.53
CA ARG A 172 23.18 -64.11 -10.22
C ARG A 172 23.10 -63.06 -9.11
N LEU A 173 23.97 -63.14 -8.08
CA LEU A 173 24.03 -62.13 -7.03
C LEU A 173 24.53 -60.79 -7.55
N ILE A 174 25.56 -60.80 -8.41
CA ILE A 174 26.09 -59.58 -9.05
C ILE A 174 25.00 -58.94 -9.90
N GLN A 175 24.26 -59.72 -10.70
CA GLN A 175 23.15 -59.21 -11.49
C GLN A 175 22.08 -58.55 -10.60
N ASN A 176 21.66 -59.21 -9.52
CA ASN A 176 20.71 -58.62 -8.57
C ASN A 176 21.24 -57.34 -7.92
N ILE A 177 22.55 -57.24 -7.64
CA ILE A 177 23.16 -56.01 -7.09
C ILE A 177 23.10 -54.89 -8.13
N LEU A 178 23.38 -55.19 -9.40
CA LEU A 178 23.31 -54.22 -10.49
C LEU A 178 21.87 -53.73 -10.74
N ASP A 179 20.90 -54.64 -10.77
CA ASP A 179 19.49 -54.29 -10.96
C ASP A 179 18.97 -53.42 -9.81
N ASN A 180 19.35 -53.73 -8.56
CA ASN A 180 19.02 -52.88 -7.41
C ASN A 180 19.72 -51.52 -7.49
N PHE A 181 20.98 -51.48 -7.93
CA PHE A 181 21.72 -50.25 -8.09
C PHE A 181 21.07 -49.33 -9.15
N GLU A 182 20.66 -49.89 -10.28
CA GLU A 182 19.93 -49.16 -11.32
C GLU A 182 18.62 -48.57 -10.79
N SER A 183 17.83 -49.36 -10.06
CA SER A 183 16.61 -48.86 -9.41
C SER A 183 16.90 -47.74 -8.40
N THR A 184 18.01 -47.82 -7.64
CA THR A 184 18.39 -46.72 -6.73
C THR A 184 18.82 -45.46 -7.47
N LEU A 185 19.51 -45.58 -8.61
CA LEU A 185 19.87 -44.44 -9.45
C LEU A 185 18.63 -43.74 -9.99
N GLU A 186 17.66 -44.49 -10.52
CA GLU A 186 16.41 -43.93 -11.02
C GLU A 186 15.64 -43.19 -9.92
N ARG A 187 15.59 -43.74 -8.70
CA ARG A 187 14.94 -43.07 -7.56
C ARG A 187 15.63 -41.77 -7.17
N ILE A 188 16.96 -41.73 -7.15
CA ILE A 188 17.73 -40.51 -6.81
C ILE A 188 17.58 -39.46 -7.92
N GLN A 189 17.53 -39.88 -9.19
CA GLN A 189 17.33 -38.98 -10.32
C GLN A 189 15.92 -38.39 -10.36
N ASN A 190 14.92 -39.18 -10.00
CA ASN A 190 13.50 -38.80 -10.00
C ASN A 190 13.02 -38.16 -8.69
N ASP A 191 13.85 -38.05 -7.65
CA ASP A 191 13.51 -37.32 -6.42
C ASP A 191 13.43 -35.81 -6.73
N THR A 192 12.21 -35.37 -7.05
CA THR A 192 11.86 -33.97 -7.31
C THR A 192 10.99 -33.42 -6.19
N ILE A 193 11.28 -32.20 -5.76
CA ILE A 193 10.51 -31.47 -4.75
C ILE A 193 9.05 -31.32 -5.18
N VAL A 194 8.78 -31.24 -6.48
CA VAL A 194 7.41 -31.20 -7.05
C VAL A 194 6.58 -32.41 -6.59
N ALA A 195 7.14 -33.62 -6.61
CA ALA A 195 6.44 -34.83 -6.17
C ALA A 195 6.25 -34.92 -4.64
N ARG A 196 7.07 -34.22 -3.85
CA ARG A 196 6.93 -34.19 -2.38
C ARG A 196 6.00 -33.09 -1.89
N TYR A 197 5.84 -32.00 -2.65
CA TYR A 197 5.08 -30.82 -2.25
C TYR A 197 3.85 -30.55 -3.13
N ASP A 198 3.54 -31.44 -4.08
CA ASP A 198 2.33 -31.40 -4.92
C ASP A 198 2.14 -30.01 -5.56
N LEU A 199 3.21 -29.48 -6.14
CA LEU A 199 3.28 -28.12 -6.73
C LEU A 199 2.90 -28.11 -8.23
N ASP A 200 2.20 -29.12 -8.72
CA ASP A 200 1.66 -29.20 -10.09
C ASP A 200 0.35 -28.40 -10.26
#